data_AF-A0A3Q0IR75-F1
#
_entry.id   AF-A0A3Q0IR75-F1
#
_cell.length_a   1.000
_cell.length_b   1.000
_cell.length_c   1.000
_cell.angle_alpha   90.00
_cell.angle_beta   90.00
_cell.angle_gamma   90.00
#
_symmetry.space_group_name_H-M   'P 1'
#
loop_
_entity.id
_entity.type
_entity.pdbx_description
1 polymer ?
#
loop_
_entity_poly.entity_id
_entity_poly.type
_entity_poly.pdbx_seq_one_letter_code
_entity_poly.pdbx_strand_id
1 'polypeptide(L)' 'MTGDKLLASSHYPDTQSVGGQINFTNLVEVCNLWRNYDDIDDSWYSVTTIANYFALKQDLWTKYAGPGHWNDPDMVR' A
#
# COMPACT_ATOMS: atom_id res chain seq x y z
N MET A 1 -11.90 9.81 20.42
CA MET A 1 -10.85 8.78 20.54
C MET A 1 -11.55 7.47 20.86
N THR A 2 -11.73 6.60 19.88
CA THR A 2 -12.24 5.24 20.09
C THR A 2 -11.19 4.46 20.88
N GLY A 3 -11.60 3.85 21.99
CA GLY A 3 -10.72 3.23 22.99
C GLY A 3 -10.09 1.90 22.59
N ASP A 4 -10.45 1.37 21.42
CA ASP A 4 -9.91 0.12 20.89
C ASP A 4 -8.83 0.40 19.85
N LYS A 5 -7.66 -0.23 20.01
CA LYS A 5 -6.59 -0.19 19.00
C LYS A 5 -6.98 -1.04 17.80
N LEU A 6 -7.65 -0.45 16.84
CA LEU A 6 -8.00 -1.09 15.57
C LEU A 6 -6.84 -0.95 14.57
N LEU A 7 -6.59 -2.02 13.80
CA LEU A 7 -5.70 -1.94 12.63
C LEU A 7 -6.44 -1.25 11.49
N ALA A 8 -5.83 -0.23 10.88
CA ALA A 8 -6.40 0.52 9.77
C ALA A 8 -5.71 0.15 8.45
N SER A 9 -6.48 -0.24 7.44
CA SER A 9 -6.01 -0.51 6.07
C SER A 9 -6.61 0.51 5.11
N SER A 10 -5.75 1.11 4.27
CA SER A 10 -6.16 1.98 3.17
C SER A 10 -6.07 1.27 1.82
N HIS A 11 -6.90 1.67 0.89
CA HIS A 11 -7.00 1.04 -0.42
C HIS A 11 -6.80 2.09 -1.52
N TYR A 12 -5.92 1.79 -2.47
CA TYR A 12 -5.61 2.62 -3.64
C TYR A 12 -5.34 4.11 -3.31
N PRO A 13 -4.24 4.43 -2.61
CA PRO A 13 -3.92 5.80 -2.25
C PRO A 13 -3.63 6.69 -3.47
N ASP A 14 -3.33 6.11 -4.63
CA ASP A 14 -3.27 6.77 -5.94
C ASP A 14 -4.62 7.38 -6.36
N THR A 15 -5.75 6.73 -6.03
CA THR A 15 -7.09 7.29 -6.29
C THR A 15 -7.40 8.50 -5.41
N GLN A 16 -6.67 8.66 -4.31
CA GLN A 16 -6.75 9.82 -3.41
C GLN A 16 -5.68 10.88 -3.71
N SER A 17 -4.93 10.72 -4.80
CA SER A 17 -3.90 11.67 -5.20
C SER A 17 -4.51 12.99 -5.70
N VAL A 18 -4.06 14.12 -5.15
CA VAL A 18 -4.41 15.45 -5.65
C VAL A 18 -3.33 15.86 -6.64
N GLY A 19 -3.69 16.01 -7.92
CA GLY A 19 -2.73 16.33 -8.98
C GLY A 19 -1.76 15.19 -9.33
N GLY A 20 -2.15 13.94 -9.07
CA GLY A 20 -1.34 12.75 -9.38
C GLY A 20 -0.23 12.45 -8.37
N GLN A 21 -0.15 13.19 -7.26
CA GLN A 21 0.78 12.94 -6.17
C GLN A 21 0.08 12.38 -4.94
N ILE A 22 0.58 11.24 -4.47
CA ILE A 22 0.12 10.57 -3.24
C ILE A 22 0.85 11.18 -2.05
N ASN A 23 0.11 11.53 -0.99
CA ASN A 23 0.69 12.01 0.26
C ASN A 23 0.96 10.84 1.23
N PHE A 24 2.10 10.17 1.05
CA PHE A 24 2.51 9.06 1.91
C PHE A 24 2.74 9.45 3.37
N THR A 25 3.11 10.70 3.64
CA THR A 25 3.26 11.19 5.03
C THR A 25 1.94 11.07 5.80
N ASN A 26 0.82 11.39 5.15
CA ASN A 26 -0.49 11.25 5.78
C ASN A 26 -0.87 9.77 5.99
N LEU A 27 -0.55 8.89 5.04
CA LEU A 27 -0.83 7.44 5.18
C LEU A 27 -0.09 6.83 6.37
N VAL A 28 1.17 7.23 6.61
CA VAL A 28 1.96 6.78 7.76
C VAL A 28 1.30 7.18 9.09
N GLU A 29 0.61 8.32 9.14
CA GLU A 29 -0.05 8.80 10.37
C GLU A 29 -1.39 8.11 10.64
N VAL A 30 -2.12 7.73 9.59
CA VAL A 30 -3.54 7.32 9.70
C VAL A 30 -3.79 5.84 9.38
N CYS A 31 -2.81 5.12 8.83
CA CYS A 31 -2.98 3.73 8.41
C CYS A 31 -1.83 2.83 8.85
N ASN A 32 -2.18 1.58 9.15
CA ASN A 32 -1.20 0.54 9.42
C ASN A 32 -0.69 -0.17 8.18
N LEU A 33 -1.46 -0.14 7.10
CA LEU A 33 -1.07 -0.64 5.79
C LEU A 33 -1.88 0.03 4.68
N TRP A 34 -1.39 -0.05 3.44
CA TRP A 34 -2.11 0.45 2.28
C TRP A 34 -1.86 -0.39 1.01
N ARG A 35 -2.93 -0.71 0.27
CA ARG A 35 -2.85 -1.38 -1.05
C ARG A 35 -2.34 -0.41 -2.11
N ASN A 36 -1.23 -0.73 -2.77
CA ASN A 36 -0.53 0.20 -3.68
C ASN A 36 -0.81 -0.02 -5.18
N TYR A 37 -1.44 -1.14 -5.53
CA TYR A 37 -1.60 -1.58 -6.92
C TYR A 37 -2.88 -2.39 -7.11
N ASP A 38 -3.15 -2.80 -8.35
CA ASP A 38 -4.28 -3.64 -8.76
C ASP A 38 -4.45 -4.90 -7.90
N ASP A 39 -5.69 -5.40 -7.89
CA ASP A 39 -6.07 -6.58 -7.14
C ASP A 39 -5.36 -7.83 -7.64
N ILE A 40 -4.95 -8.68 -6.70
CA ILE A 40 -4.33 -9.95 -7.06
C ILE A 40 -5.36 -10.96 -7.56
N ASP A 41 -5.04 -11.60 -8.67
CA ASP A 41 -5.76 -12.73 -9.23
C ASP A 41 -4.96 -14.02 -9.01
N ASP A 42 -5.65 -15.16 -9.05
CA ASP A 42 -5.04 -16.49 -8.98
C ASP A 42 -4.35 -16.89 -10.30
N SER A 43 -3.33 -16.11 -10.67
CA SER A 43 -2.52 -16.33 -11.85
C SER A 43 -1.09 -15.83 -11.62
N TRP A 44 -0.13 -16.55 -12.20
CA TRP A 44 1.27 -16.13 -12.19
C TRP A 44 1.49 -14.76 -12.85
N TYR A 45 0.66 -14.44 -13.84
CA TYR A 45 0.68 -13.14 -14.51
C TYR A 45 0.36 -11.99 -13.55
N SER A 46 -0.67 -12.14 -12.71
CA SER A 46 -1.02 -11.12 -11.70
C SER A 46 0.11 -10.95 -10.67
N VAL A 47 0.60 -12.06 -10.10
CA VAL A 47 1.71 -12.06 -9.12
C VAL A 47 2.94 -11.33 -9.67
N THR A 48 3.36 -11.66 -10.89
CA THR A 48 4.56 -11.05 -11.49
C THR A 48 4.35 -9.59 -11.87
N THR A 49 3.15 -9.21 -12.28
CA THR A 49 2.82 -7.81 -12.59
C THR A 49 2.89 -6.94 -11.33
N ILE A 50 2.30 -7.41 -10.22
CA ILE A 50 2.40 -6.73 -8.92
C ILE A 50 3.85 -6.65 -8.46
N ALA A 51 4.59 -7.76 -8.50
CA ALA A 51 5.99 -7.78 -8.08
C ALA A 51 6.88 -6.81 -8.88
N ASN A 52 6.70 -6.77 -10.21
CA ASN A 52 7.41 -5.83 -11.09
C ASN A 52 7.05 -4.38 -10.77
N TYR A 53 5.77 -4.07 -10.53
CA TYR A 53 5.35 -2.73 -10.13
C TYR A 53 6.02 -2.27 -8.83
N PHE A 54 6.10 -3.17 -7.85
CA PHE A 54 6.78 -2.90 -6.58
C PHE A 54 8.29 -2.71 -6.75
N ALA A 55 8.95 -3.57 -7.54
CA ALA A 55 10.38 -3.45 -7.82
C ALA A 55 10.73 -2.12 -8.51
N LEU A 56 9.93 -1.68 -9.48
CA LEU A 56 10.15 -0.41 -10.20
C LEU A 56 10.05 0.83 -9.30
N LYS A 57 9.35 0.74 -8.17
CA LYS A 57 9.11 1.85 -7.24
C LYS A 57 9.72 1.58 -5.85
N GLN A 58 10.66 0.65 -5.75
CA GLN A 58 11.24 0.24 -4.47
C GLN A 58 11.77 1.41 -3.63
N ASP A 59 12.40 2.41 -4.27
CA ASP A 59 12.95 3.58 -3.57
C ASP A 59 11.87 4.46 -2.92
N LEU A 60 10.66 4.46 -3.49
CA LEU A 60 9.50 5.12 -2.91
C LEU A 60 8.96 4.30 -1.73
N TRP A 61 8.80 2.99 -1.92
CA TRP A 61 8.22 2.09 -0.93
C TRP A 61 9.04 1.98 0.34
N THR A 62 10.36 1.86 0.21
CA THR A 62 11.27 1.70 1.35
C THR A 62 11.34 2.96 2.21
N LYS A 63 11.05 4.14 1.65
CA LYS A 63 11.04 5.41 2.38
C LYS A 63 9.93 5.50 3.43
N TYR A 64 8.78 4.88 3.16
CA TYR A 64 7.58 5.01 3.99
C TYR A 64 7.16 3.70 4.69
N ALA A 65 7.74 2.55 4.32
CA ALA A 65 7.50 1.30 5.01
C ALA A 65 8.27 1.23 6.34
N GLY A 66 7.62 0.74 7.39
CA GLY A 66 8.25 0.52 8.69
C GLY A 66 7.28 -0.04 9.73
N PRO A 67 7.75 -0.27 10.97
CA PRO A 67 6.94 -0.80 12.05
C PRO A 67 5.64 -0.01 12.25
N GLY A 68 4.50 -0.64 11.95
CA GLY A 68 3.18 -0.05 12.14
C GLY A 68 2.60 0.66 10.91
N HIS A 69 3.29 0.64 9.76
CA HIS A 69 2.84 1.24 8.49
C HIS A 69 3.49 0.50 7.29
N TRP A 70 2.75 -0.39 6.62
CA TRP A 70 3.26 -1.33 5.62
C TRP A 70 2.68 -1.12 4.22
N ASN A 71 3.50 -1.36 3.19
CA ASN A 71 2.96 -1.50 1.83
C ASN A 71 2.29 -2.87 1.69
N ASP A 72 1.08 -2.90 1.15
CA ASP A 72 0.29 -4.12 0.93
C ASP A 72 0.28 -4.48 -0.58
N PRO A 73 0.96 -5.58 -0.99
CA PRO A 73 0.92 -6.12 -2.36
C PRO A 73 -0.28 -7.05 -2.60
N ASP A 74 -1.27 -7.03 -1.72
CA ASP A 74 -2.46 -7.88 -1.70
C ASP A 74 -2.19 -9.32 -1.24
N MET A 75 -3.26 -10.11 -1.19
CA MET A 75 -3.34 -11.37 -0.44
C MET A 75 -2.45 -12.50 -0.99
N VAL A 76 -2.02 -13.39 -0.09
CA VAL A 76 -1.46 -14.70 -0.45
C VAL A 76 -2.60 -15.72 -0.36
N ARG A 77 -2.77 -16.56 -1.38
CA ARG A 77 -3.75 -17.65 -1.38
C ARG A 77 -3.17 -18.94 -0.80
#